data_AF-U5CWN0-F1
#
_entry.id   AF-U5CWN0-F1
#
_cell.length_a   1.000
_cell.length_b   1.000
_cell.length_c   1.000
_cell.angle_alpha   90.00
_cell.angle_beta   90.00
_cell.angle_gamma   90.00
#
_symmetry.space_group_name_H-M   'P 1'
#
loop_
_entity.id
_entity.type
_entity.pdbx_description
1 polymer ?
#
loop_
_entity_poly.entity_id
_entity_poly.type
_entity_poly.pdbx_seq_one_letter_code
_entity_poly.pdbx_strand_id
1 'polypeptide(L)'
;MEGLRKRMVLLLLSMTIAKFHFGTCEAKQGQALMQHMNAQFVGNVGVENWGSFDEVTRVLPQHGLRERDEIVGGLPGQPEGVEFKQYAGYVTVDEKAGRALFYYLAEAVNPLSKPVLLWLNGGISLCDAHMPIYK
;
A
#
# COMPACT_ATOMS: atom_id res chain seq x y z
N MET A 1 28.62 36.53 24.68
CA MET A 1 27.68 35.37 24.77
C MET A 1 26.35 35.62 24.06
N GLU A 2 25.85 36.86 24.04
CA GLU A 2 24.60 37.25 23.37
C GLU A 2 24.52 36.90 21.87
N GLY A 3 25.60 37.14 21.12
CA GLY A 3 25.64 36.91 19.68
C GLY A 3 25.56 35.42 19.29
N LEU A 4 26.11 34.53 20.14
CA LEU A 4 26.04 33.08 19.91
C LEU A 4 24.63 32.54 20.15
N ARG A 5 23.95 33.04 21.20
CA ARG A 5 22.56 32.68 21.49
C ARG A 5 21.61 33.09 20.35
N LYS A 6 21.77 34.30 19.79
CA LYS A 6 20.97 34.78 18.66
C LYS A 6 21.15 33.92 17.40
N ARG A 7 22.39 33.51 17.09
CA ARG A 7 22.68 32.62 15.95
C ARG A 7 22.08 31.23 16.15
N MET A 8 22.14 30.70 17.37
CA MET A 8 21.57 29.39 17.69
C MET A 8 20.04 29.37 17.57
N VAL A 9 19.36 30.44 18.01
CA VAL A 9 17.90 30.59 17.85
C VAL A 9 17.52 30.69 16.37
N LEU A 10 18.28 31.45 15.57
CA LEU A 10 18.01 31.58 14.12
C LEU A 10 18.18 30.23 13.38
N LEU A 11 19.17 29.43 13.76
CA LEU A 11 19.38 28.08 13.20
C LEU A 11 18.22 27.14 13.56
N LEU A 12 17.75 27.16 14.81
CA LEU A 12 16.62 26.34 15.25
C LEU A 12 15.30 26.75 14.56
N LEU A 13 15.09 28.05 14.35
CA LEU A 13 13.93 28.57 13.63
C LEU A 13 13.99 28.17 12.15
N SER A 14 15.16 28.25 11.52
CA SER A 14 15.36 27.78 10.15
C SER A 14 15.09 26.28 10.00
N MET A 15 15.53 25.46 10.95
CA MET A 15 15.31 24.01 10.92
C MET A 15 13.83 23.64 11.11
N THR A 16 13.09 24.40 11.90
CA THR A 16 11.64 24.17 12.08
C THR A 16 10.85 24.58 10.85
N ILE A 17 11.20 25.70 10.21
CA ILE A 17 10.60 26.13 8.93
C ILE A 17 10.91 25.12 7.80
N ALA A 18 12.15 24.62 7.73
CA ALA A 18 12.52 23.60 6.74
C ALA A 18 11.70 22.31 6.88
N LYS A 19 11.42 21.87 8.11
CA LYS A 19 10.54 20.73 8.40
C LYS A 19 9.06 20.99 8.06
N PHE A 20 8.63 22.26 8.09
CA PHE A 20 7.26 22.64 7.77
C PHE A 20 7.01 22.75 6.26
N HIS A 21 8.03 23.14 5.48
CA HIS A 21 7.94 23.21 4.02
C HIS A 21 8.22 21.86 3.33
N PHE A 22 9.12 21.05 3.90
CA PHE A 22 9.33 19.68 3.47
C PHE A 22 8.52 18.75 4.37
N GLY A 23 7.21 18.65 4.09
CA GLY A 23 6.36 17.66 4.72
C GLY A 23 7.02 16.29 4.66
N THR A 24 7.07 15.59 5.80
CA THR A 24 7.50 14.20 5.84
C THR A 24 6.55 13.39 4.98
N CYS A 25 7.01 12.91 3.83
CA CYS A 25 6.29 11.96 3.01
C CYS A 25 6.24 10.62 3.74
N GLU A 26 5.28 10.45 4.64
CA GLU A 26 5.07 9.21 5.38
C GLU A 26 3.72 8.59 5.01
N ALA A 27 3.74 7.83 3.92
CA ALA A 27 3.00 6.58 3.81
C ALA A 27 3.66 5.73 2.71
N LYS A 28 4.66 4.92 3.09
CA LYS A 28 5.26 3.92 2.19
C LYS A 28 4.25 2.81 1.95
N GLN A 29 4.06 2.39 0.70
CA GLN A 29 3.17 1.27 0.36
C GLN A 29 3.51 0.00 1.16
N GLY A 30 4.81 -0.27 1.35
CA GLY A 30 5.28 -1.38 2.19
C GLY A 30 4.90 -1.25 3.68
N GLN A 31 4.82 -0.03 4.22
CA GLN A 31 4.41 0.19 5.61
C GLN A 31 2.90 -0.02 5.78
N ALA A 32 2.07 0.44 4.85
CA ALA A 32 0.64 0.17 4.86
C ALA A 32 0.34 -1.34 4.76
N LEU A 33 1.09 -2.06 3.91
CA LEU A 33 0.98 -3.50 3.79
C LEU A 33 1.47 -4.23 5.06
N MET A 34 2.61 -3.84 5.63
CA MET A 34 3.10 -4.42 6.89
C MET A 34 2.17 -4.13 8.07
N GLN A 35 1.54 -2.96 8.10
CA GLN A 35 0.50 -2.64 9.08
C GLN A 35 -0.72 -3.53 8.91
N HIS A 36 -1.16 -3.78 7.66
CA HIS A 36 -2.25 -4.71 7.37
C HIS A 36 -1.91 -6.15 7.75
N MET A 37 -0.72 -6.65 7.38
CA MET A 37 -0.25 -8.00 7.74
C MET A 37 -0.08 -8.18 9.25
N ASN A 38 0.44 -7.18 9.96
CA ASN A 38 0.56 -7.23 11.42
C ASN A 38 -0.81 -7.19 12.12
N ALA A 39 -1.77 -6.44 11.58
CA ALA A 39 -3.15 -6.46 12.08
C ALA A 39 -3.78 -7.86 11.94
N GLN A 40 -3.38 -8.64 10.93
CA GLN A 40 -3.79 -10.04 10.78
C GLN A 40 -3.00 -11.01 11.68
N PHE A 41 -1.70 -10.77 11.92
CA PHE A 41 -0.84 -11.65 12.72
C PHE A 41 -1.00 -11.49 14.24
N VAL A 42 -1.52 -10.36 14.74
CA VAL A 42 -1.81 -10.13 16.17
C VAL A 42 -3.04 -10.93 16.65
N GLY A 43 -3.73 -11.67 15.77
CA GLY A 43 -4.87 -12.53 16.09
C GLY A 43 -4.55 -13.87 16.77
N ASN A 44 -3.36 -14.07 17.32
CA ASN A 44 -3.00 -15.30 18.05
C ASN A 44 -3.09 -15.12 19.58
N VAL A 45 -4.20 -14.53 20.05
CA VAL A 45 -4.56 -14.49 21.47
C VAL A 45 -5.98 -15.05 21.64
N GLY A 46 -6.06 -16.21 22.30
CA GLY A 46 -7.18 -16.74 23.07
C GLY A 46 -8.60 -16.63 22.48
N VAL A 47 -9.13 -17.77 22.06
CA VAL A 47 -10.56 -18.00 21.73
C VAL A 47 -11.42 -17.93 23.01
N GLU A 48 -11.55 -16.78 23.68
CA GLU A 48 -12.42 -16.67 24.86
C GLU A 48 -12.83 -15.20 25.15
N ASN A 49 -13.29 -14.43 24.16
CA ASN A 49 -14.22 -13.29 24.35
C ASN A 49 -14.45 -12.58 23.00
N TRP A 50 -15.31 -13.15 22.18
CA TRP A 50 -15.77 -12.48 20.96
C TRP A 50 -16.92 -11.55 21.34
N GLY A 51 -16.56 -10.33 21.75
CA GLY A 51 -17.42 -9.18 21.49
C GLY A 51 -17.66 -9.07 19.97
N SER A 52 -18.78 -8.45 19.60
CA SER A 52 -19.29 -8.35 18.23
C SER A 52 -18.19 -8.25 17.17
N PHE A 53 -18.22 -9.16 16.20
CA PHE A 53 -17.28 -9.26 15.07
C PHE A 53 -17.19 -7.99 14.20
N ASP A 54 -18.02 -6.98 14.45
CA ASP A 54 -18.07 -5.73 13.68
C ASP A 54 -16.88 -4.79 13.91
N GLU A 55 -16.05 -4.96 14.95
CA GLU A 55 -15.02 -3.96 15.29
C GLU A 55 -13.58 -4.35 14.91
N VAL A 56 -13.31 -5.62 14.56
CA VAL A 56 -11.93 -6.13 14.41
C VAL A 56 -11.44 -6.25 12.95
N THR A 57 -12.30 -6.03 11.94
CA THR A 57 -11.82 -6.02 10.54
C THR A 57 -12.14 -4.71 9.85
N ARG A 58 -11.12 -3.85 9.72
CA ARG A 58 -11.04 -2.85 8.64
C ARG A 58 -10.84 -3.51 7.28
N VAL A 59 -11.60 -4.56 6.97
CA VAL A 59 -11.69 -5.13 5.63
C VAL A 59 -12.95 -4.53 5.03
N LEU A 60 -12.75 -3.47 4.26
CA LEU A 60 -13.83 -2.84 3.52
C LEU A 60 -14.49 -3.88 2.62
N PRO A 61 -15.82 -3.89 2.46
CA PRO A 61 -16.50 -4.90 1.65
C PRO A 61 -15.89 -4.98 0.25
N GLN A 62 -15.11 -6.03 -0.02
CA GLN A 62 -14.51 -6.28 -1.34
C GLN A 62 -15.34 -7.28 -2.18
N HIS A 63 -16.51 -7.70 -1.68
CA HIS A 63 -17.34 -8.70 -2.33
C HIS A 63 -17.82 -8.23 -3.71
N GLY A 64 -17.68 -9.07 -4.73
CA GLY A 64 -18.08 -8.75 -6.10
C GLY A 64 -17.10 -7.88 -6.92
N LEU A 65 -15.98 -7.43 -6.33
CA LEU A 65 -14.98 -6.63 -7.06
C LEU A 65 -14.15 -7.51 -8.01
N ARG A 66 -13.78 -8.71 -7.56
CA ARG A 66 -12.98 -9.65 -8.35
C ARG A 66 -13.62 -9.97 -9.70
N GLU A 67 -14.91 -10.25 -9.75
CA GLU A 67 -15.61 -10.59 -10.99
C GLU A 67 -15.61 -9.42 -11.98
N ARG A 68 -15.61 -8.18 -11.49
CA ARG A 68 -15.51 -6.97 -12.31
C ARG A 68 -14.09 -6.68 -12.77
N ASP A 69 -13.10 -7.17 -12.03
CA ASP A 69 -11.68 -6.98 -12.32
C ASP A 69 -11.13 -8.01 -13.31
N GLU A 70 -11.93 -9.00 -13.76
CA GLU A 70 -11.53 -10.01 -14.74
C GLU A 70 -11.17 -9.37 -16.08
N ILE A 71 -9.95 -9.65 -16.57
CA ILE A 71 -9.47 -9.15 -17.86
C ILE A 71 -9.92 -10.10 -18.96
N VAL A 72 -11.15 -9.88 -19.44
CA VAL A 72 -11.74 -10.65 -20.53
C VAL A 72 -11.02 -10.35 -21.85
N GLY A 73 -10.64 -11.40 -22.59
CA GLY A 73 -9.97 -11.27 -23.89
C GLY A 73 -8.45 -11.11 -23.81
N GLY A 74 -7.88 -11.12 -22.61
CA GLY A 74 -6.43 -11.06 -22.43
C GLY A 74 -5.85 -9.65 -22.42
N LEU A 75 -4.54 -9.55 -22.17
CA LEU A 75 -3.79 -8.30 -22.23
C LEU A 75 -3.39 -7.97 -23.68
N PRO A 76 -3.22 -6.69 -24.03
CA PRO A 76 -2.66 -6.30 -25.33
C PRO A 76 -1.31 -6.99 -25.57
N GLY A 77 -1.19 -7.72 -26.68
CA GLY A 77 0.04 -8.45 -27.04
C GLY A 77 0.25 -9.77 -26.29
N GLN A 78 -0.71 -10.21 -25.48
CA GLN A 78 -0.70 -11.56 -24.90
C GLN A 78 -0.86 -12.60 -26.02
N PRO A 79 -0.02 -13.66 -26.05
CA PRO A 79 -0.21 -14.76 -26.98
C PRO A 79 -1.58 -15.43 -26.80
N GLU A 80 -2.16 -15.88 -27.91
CA GLU A 80 -3.40 -16.66 -27.87
C GLU A 80 -3.20 -18.02 -27.17
N GLY A 81 -4.27 -18.57 -26.62
CA GLY A 81 -4.26 -19.91 -26.02
C GLY A 81 -3.81 -19.97 -24.55
N VAL A 82 -3.83 -18.86 -23.82
CA VAL A 82 -3.67 -18.90 -22.35
C VAL A 82 -4.91 -19.48 -21.68
N GLU A 83 -4.72 -20.48 -20.83
CA GLU A 83 -5.82 -21.23 -20.17
C GLU A 83 -6.09 -20.80 -18.73
N PHE A 84 -5.67 -19.59 -18.34
CA PHE A 84 -5.85 -19.06 -16.99
C PHE A 84 -6.59 -17.73 -16.99
N LYS A 85 -7.32 -17.48 -15.91
CA LYS A 85 -7.96 -16.20 -15.65
C LYS A 85 -6.96 -15.22 -15.05
N GLN A 86 -7.12 -13.94 -15.39
CA GLN A 86 -6.30 -12.88 -14.83
C GLN A 86 -7.19 -11.70 -14.47
N TYR A 87 -6.81 -10.98 -13.41
CA TYR A 87 -7.59 -9.92 -12.80
C TYR A 87 -6.68 -8.74 -12.48
N ALA A 88 -7.19 -7.52 -12.62
CA ALA A 88 -6.49 -6.32 -12.20
C ALA A 88 -7.47 -5.30 -11.62
N GLY A 89 -7.10 -4.72 -10.48
CA GLY A 89 -7.98 -3.78 -9.79
C GLY A 89 -7.29 -3.08 -8.64
N TYR A 90 -8.10 -2.47 -7.77
CA TYR A 90 -7.64 -1.73 -6.60
C TYR A 90 -8.29 -2.28 -5.34
N VAL A 91 -7.47 -2.51 -4.31
CA VAL A 91 -7.93 -2.84 -2.95
C VAL A 91 -7.75 -1.62 -2.07
N THR A 92 -8.85 -1.09 -1.54
CA THR A 92 -8.81 0.07 -0.65
C THR A 92 -8.24 -0.34 0.71
N VAL A 93 -7.19 0.36 1.16
CA VAL A 93 -6.48 0.05 2.42
C VAL A 93 -6.72 1.10 3.51
N ASP A 94 -7.16 2.31 3.15
CA ASP A 94 -7.59 3.36 4.08
C ASP A 94 -8.57 4.30 3.37
N GLU A 95 -9.88 4.17 3.65
CA GLU A 95 -10.90 5.05 3.05
C GLU A 95 -10.76 6.50 3.49
N LYS A 96 -10.43 6.74 4.76
CA LYS A 96 -10.35 8.09 5.32
C LYS A 96 -9.23 8.89 4.67
N ALA A 97 -8.14 8.21 4.33
CA ALA A 97 -7.04 8.79 3.59
C ALA A 97 -7.13 8.60 2.07
N GLY A 98 -8.19 7.97 1.56
CA GLY A 98 -8.36 7.67 0.13
C GLY A 98 -7.25 6.81 -0.47
N ARG A 99 -6.62 5.92 0.31
CA ARG A 99 -5.50 5.08 -0.16
C ARG A 99 -5.99 3.72 -0.63
N ALA A 100 -5.55 3.33 -1.82
CA ALA A 100 -5.77 2.00 -2.38
C ALA A 100 -4.47 1.43 -2.99
N LEU A 101 -4.35 0.10 -2.99
CA LEU A 101 -3.26 -0.62 -3.64
C LEU A 101 -3.76 -1.24 -4.94
N PHE A 102 -3.02 -0.99 -6.02
CA PHE A 102 -3.23 -1.71 -7.27
C PHE A 102 -2.74 -3.17 -7.13
N TYR A 103 -3.47 -4.10 -7.73
CA TYR A 103 -3.05 -5.50 -7.83
C TYR A 103 -3.22 -6.03 -9.26
N TYR A 104 -2.39 -7.02 -9.60
CA TYR A 104 -2.53 -7.88 -10.77
C TYR A 104 -2.41 -9.33 -10.30
N LEU A 105 -3.39 -10.16 -10.62
CA LEU A 105 -3.46 -11.57 -10.24
C LEU A 105 -3.62 -12.43 -11.49
N ALA A 106 -2.70 -13.35 -11.73
CA ALA A 106 -2.86 -14.43 -12.69
C ALA A 106 -3.14 -15.73 -11.92
N GLU A 107 -4.27 -16.38 -12.20
CA GLU A 107 -4.60 -17.67 -11.59
C GLU A 107 -3.73 -18.79 -12.18
N ALA A 108 -3.54 -19.85 -11.39
CA ALA A 108 -2.99 -21.08 -11.92
C ALA A 108 -4.03 -21.83 -12.77
N VAL A 109 -3.58 -22.60 -13.75
CA VAL A 109 -4.44 -23.58 -14.42
C VAL A 109 -4.90 -24.61 -13.38
N ASN A 110 -6.23 -24.79 -13.25
CA ASN A 110 -6.87 -25.55 -12.18
C ASN A 110 -6.58 -25.01 -10.76
N PRO A 111 -7.11 -23.82 -10.40
CA PRO A 111 -6.63 -23.05 -9.25
C PRO A 111 -7.05 -23.58 -7.87
N LEU A 112 -8.10 -24.43 -7.78
CA LEU A 112 -8.75 -24.82 -6.52
C LEU A 112 -7.80 -25.43 -5.46
N SER A 113 -6.69 -26.05 -5.87
CA SER A 113 -5.72 -26.71 -4.98
C SER A 113 -4.34 -26.04 -4.98
N LYS A 114 -4.20 -24.89 -5.64
CA LYS A 114 -2.91 -24.22 -5.83
C LYS A 114 -2.73 -23.10 -4.80
N PRO A 115 -1.51 -22.91 -4.25
CA PRO A 115 -1.24 -21.83 -3.32
C PRO A 115 -1.27 -20.47 -4.03
N VAL A 116 -1.53 -19.41 -3.27
CA VAL A 116 -1.38 -18.03 -3.74
C VAL A 116 0.04 -17.56 -3.45
N LEU A 117 0.72 -17.04 -4.47
CA LEU A 117 2.02 -16.40 -4.33
C LEU A 117 1.86 -14.88 -4.37
N LEU A 118 2.22 -14.20 -3.28
CA LEU A 118 2.28 -12.74 -3.24
C LEU A 118 3.67 -12.27 -3.68
N TRP A 119 3.73 -11.54 -4.79
CA TRP A 119 4.97 -10.93 -5.28
C TRP A 119 4.99 -9.43 -4.98
N LEU A 120 5.98 -8.98 -4.22
CA LEU A 120 6.17 -7.58 -3.86
C LEU A 120 7.50 -7.10 -4.41
N ASN A 121 7.46 -6.11 -5.31
CA ASN A 121 8.67 -5.43 -5.75
C ASN A 121 9.15 -4.47 -4.66
N GLY A 122 10.47 -4.41 -4.47
CA GLY A 122 11.12 -3.43 -3.61
C GLY A 122 11.50 -2.15 -4.36
N GLY A 123 11.68 -1.06 -3.61
CA GLY A 123 12.22 0.21 -4.07
C GLY A 123 12.15 1.25 -2.96
N ILE A 124 13.17 2.09 -2.80
CA ILE A 124 13.08 3.27 -1.91
C ILE A 124 12.38 4.38 -2.67
N SER A 125 11.15 4.74 -2.30
CA SER A 125 10.54 5.98 -2.76
C SER A 125 11.17 7.11 -1.95
N LEU A 126 12.40 7.50 -2.31
CA LEU A 126 12.93 8.79 -1.90
C LEU A 126 12.03 9.84 -2.55
N CYS A 127 11.24 10.52 -1.72
CA CYS A 127 10.52 11.74 -2.04
C CYS A 127 11.32 12.59 -3.03
N ASP A 128 10.73 12.85 -4.20
CA ASP A 128 11.17 13.82 -5.21
C ASP A 128 12.67 14.12 -5.22
N ALA A 129 13.46 13.20 -5.78
CA ALA A 129 14.60 13.66 -6.56
C ALA A 129 14.01 14.43 -7.74
N HIS A 130 13.92 15.76 -7.60
CA HIS A 130 13.62 16.66 -8.71
C HIS A 130 14.64 16.39 -9.82
N MET A 131 14.27 15.51 -10.74
CA MET A 131 15.00 15.28 -11.98
C MET A 131 14.30 16.15 -13.03
N PRO A 132 14.86 17.31 -13.40
CA PRO A 132 14.35 18.05 -14.53
C PRO A 132 14.58 17.19 -15.77
N ILE A 133 13.49 16.64 -16.31
CA ILE A 133 13.50 16.10 -17.66
C ILE A 133 13.59 17.31 -18.58
N TYR A 134 14.80 17.67 -18.98
CA TYR A 134 14.99 18.50 -20.17
C TYR A 134 14.62 17.63 -21.39
N LYS A 135 13.61 18.10 -22.13
CA LYS A 135 13.37 17.70 -23.52
C LYS A 135 14.48 18.22 -24.42
#